data_AF-A0A4R1G3G3-F1
#
_entry.id   AF-A0A4R1G3G3-F1
#
_cell.length_a   1.000
_cell.length_b   1.000
_cell.length_c   1.000
_cell.angle_alpha   90.00
_cell.angle_beta   90.00
_cell.angle_gamma   90.00
#
_symmetry.space_group_name_H-M   'P 1'
#
loop_
_entity.id
_entity.type
_entity.pdbx_description
1 polymer ?
#
loop_
_entity_poly.entity_id
_entity_poly.type
_entity_poly.pdbx_seq_one_letter_code
_entity_poly.pdbx_strand_id
1 'polypeptide(L)'
;MRWEVIRFKLAVEILNFLLQKGDFVSTPEIQKHLFSLGLLESVSPAGKDRRKLNRLLSFLESTGYIESERADLRGRKPQRWRVNEKALPYLVSISDEEMVSLLTFATFVPETYRNLPIFSPFLELLCRLSKRLDGSKKELIEDSFVYETQFLEKFVSFDQEVLIQVHRAIIENRALRVKYKGSEVFKIFPLKIFVYNGVLYVGALKEDKEDKSYRTYYLAGLKVLEELNETLSKFYRKQFRNITFGMKDEEPFLFGMRVALKGGMDYFSEPQVFSTQFFFKKEKESYLIYLVGFLGSRFTSRFLVEEVLEIIPPSQDMIAMAKERKLKEKYSNLSFSLEENRKKFSLFVEELRYFLKQRKRALEKLEKEGI
;
A
#
# COMPACT_ATOMS: atom_id res chain seq x y z
N MET A 1 -6.24 23.17 -43.50
CA MET A 1 -7.44 22.81 -42.70
C MET A 1 -7.74 21.30 -42.62
N ARG A 2 -8.29 20.59 -43.63
CA ARG A 2 -8.66 19.15 -43.47
C ARG A 2 -7.48 18.22 -43.13
N TRP A 3 -6.29 18.47 -43.68
CA TRP A 3 -5.13 17.59 -43.51
C TRP A 3 -4.45 17.72 -42.14
N GLU A 4 -4.42 18.94 -41.58
CA GLU A 4 -3.86 19.21 -40.25
C GLU A 4 -4.71 18.57 -39.16
N VAL A 5 -6.04 18.62 -39.29
CA VAL A 5 -6.97 17.96 -38.36
C VAL A 5 -6.79 16.44 -38.38
N ILE A 6 -6.64 15.83 -39.56
CA ILE A 6 -6.41 14.39 -39.70
C ILE A 6 -5.04 14.00 -39.13
N ARG A 7 -3.99 14.80 -39.38
CA ARG A 7 -2.64 14.56 -38.84
C ARG A 7 -2.62 14.67 -37.32
N PHE A 8 -3.31 15.66 -36.76
CA PHE A 8 -3.45 15.84 -35.32
C PHE A 8 -4.20 14.66 -34.68
N LYS A 9 -5.33 14.24 -35.26
CA LYS A 9 -6.10 13.08 -34.77
C LYS A 9 -5.27 11.79 -34.76
N LEU A 10 -4.50 11.56 -35.81
CA LEU A 10 -3.56 10.42 -35.87
C LEU A 10 -2.46 10.53 -34.82
N ALA A 11 -1.90 11.73 -34.58
CA ALA A 11 -0.84 11.93 -33.61
C ALA A 11 -1.33 11.65 -32.19
N VAL A 12 -2.51 12.19 -31.84
CA VAL A 12 -3.16 11.95 -30.55
C VAL A 12 -3.44 10.46 -30.35
N GLU A 13 -3.97 9.78 -31.37
CA GLU A 13 -4.29 8.35 -31.24
C GLU A 13 -3.04 7.47 -31.14
N ILE A 14 -1.96 7.80 -31.85
CA ILE A 14 -0.67 7.12 -31.69
C ILE A 14 -0.15 7.29 -30.26
N LEU A 15 -0.16 8.52 -29.73
CA LEU A 15 0.27 8.78 -28.36
C LEU A 15 -0.60 8.03 -27.35
N ASN A 16 -1.93 8.07 -27.52
CA ASN A 16 -2.87 7.35 -26.66
C ASN A 16 -2.61 5.83 -26.64
N PHE A 17 -2.46 5.23 -27.83
CA PHE A 17 -2.18 3.81 -27.96
C PHE A 17 -0.84 3.41 -27.33
N LEU A 18 0.21 4.22 -27.54
CA LEU A 18 1.52 3.99 -26.92
C LEU A 18 1.48 4.16 -25.40
N LEU A 19 0.72 5.14 -24.88
CA LEU A 19 0.49 5.33 -23.44
C LEU A 19 -0.22 4.11 -22.81
N GLN A 20 -1.23 3.57 -23.47
CA GLN A 20 -1.95 2.38 -22.99
C GLN A 20 -1.09 1.12 -22.96
N LYS A 21 -0.13 0.99 -23.88
CA LYS A 21 0.75 -0.18 -23.94
C LYS A 21 1.89 -0.13 -22.93
N GLY A 22 2.38 1.06 -22.58
CA GLY A 22 3.41 1.24 -21.55
C GLY A 22 4.80 0.66 -21.88
N ASP A 23 4.99 0.10 -23.08
CA ASP A 23 6.25 -0.48 -23.56
C ASP A 23 6.41 -0.25 -25.07
N PHE A 24 7.54 -0.65 -25.65
CA PHE A 24 7.87 -0.55 -27.06
C PHE A 24 6.89 -1.33 -27.95
N VAL A 25 6.15 -0.62 -28.80
CA VAL A 25 5.16 -1.18 -29.74
C VAL A 25 5.65 -1.12 -31.17
N SER A 26 5.47 -2.20 -31.93
CA SER A 26 5.94 -2.26 -33.32
C SER A 26 5.10 -1.37 -34.26
N THR A 27 5.72 -0.76 -35.26
CA THR A 27 4.96 0.03 -36.27
C THR A 27 3.78 -0.73 -36.89
N PRO A 28 3.88 -2.05 -37.23
CA PRO A 28 2.72 -2.83 -37.69
C PRO A 28 1.56 -2.91 -36.70
N GLU A 29 1.84 -3.03 -35.40
CA GLU A 29 0.79 -3.03 -34.37
C GLU A 29 0.08 -1.68 -34.28
N ILE A 30 0.84 -0.58 -34.29
CA ILE A 30 0.27 0.77 -34.34
C ILE A 30 -0.61 0.94 -35.58
N GLN A 31 -0.15 0.45 -36.74
CA GLN A 31 -0.92 0.52 -37.98
C GLN A 31 -2.23 -0.28 -37.92
N LYS A 32 -2.21 -1.49 -37.32
CA LYS A 32 -3.41 -2.30 -37.13
C LYS A 32 -4.43 -1.59 -36.23
N HIS A 33 -3.98 -0.98 -35.13
CA HIS A 33 -4.83 -0.21 -34.23
C HIS A 33 -5.50 0.98 -34.93
N LEU A 34 -4.72 1.77 -35.67
CA LEU A 34 -5.25 2.92 -36.40
C LEU A 34 -6.20 2.50 -37.54
N PHE A 35 -5.96 1.35 -38.17
CA PHE A 35 -6.89 0.78 -39.16
C PHE A 35 -8.20 0.32 -38.51
N SER A 36 -8.16 -0.36 -37.35
CA SER A 36 -9.38 -0.77 -36.65
C SER A 36 -10.25 0.40 -36.19
N LEU A 37 -9.65 1.58 -35.98
CA LEU A 37 -10.36 2.82 -35.66
C LEU A 37 -10.86 3.57 -36.92
N GLY A 38 -10.65 3.04 -38.12
CA GLY A 38 -11.00 3.69 -39.38
C GLY A 38 -10.18 4.95 -39.67
N LEU A 39 -9.03 5.13 -39.03
CA LEU A 39 -8.15 6.29 -39.22
C LEU A 39 -7.14 6.08 -40.36
N LEU A 40 -6.93 4.83 -40.77
CA LEU A 40 -6.18 4.41 -41.95
C LEU A 40 -7.07 3.56 -42.85
N GLU A 41 -6.82 3.61 -44.16
CA GLU A 41 -7.53 2.86 -45.19
C GLU A 41 -6.89 1.48 -45.43
N SER A 42 -5.63 1.28 -45.02
CA SER A 42 -4.91 0.03 -45.26
C SER A 42 -3.85 -0.32 -44.21
N VAL A 43 -3.71 -1.61 -43.95
CA VAL A 43 -2.60 -2.22 -43.18
C VAL A 43 -1.38 -2.61 -44.04
N SER A 44 -1.38 -2.28 -45.34
CA SER A 44 -0.30 -2.68 -46.25
C SER A 44 1.06 -2.07 -45.85
N PRO A 45 2.15 -2.86 -45.78
CA PRO A 45 3.50 -2.38 -45.46
C PRO A 45 4.10 -1.44 -46.52
N ALA A 46 3.61 -1.46 -47.77
CA ALA A 46 4.09 -0.59 -48.86
C ALA A 46 3.11 0.56 -49.17
N GLY A 47 2.03 0.69 -48.41
CA GLY A 47 0.94 1.62 -48.67
C GLY A 47 1.26 3.09 -48.38
N LYS A 48 0.41 3.98 -48.92
CA LYS A 48 0.43 5.43 -48.62
C LYS A 48 0.28 5.70 -47.11
N ASP A 49 -0.54 4.91 -46.43
CA ASP A 49 -0.78 4.99 -44.99
C ASP A 49 0.43 4.60 -44.15
N ARG A 50 1.20 3.59 -44.56
CA ARG A 50 2.46 3.24 -43.91
C ARG A 50 3.46 4.39 -43.95
N ARG A 51 3.61 5.01 -45.12
CA ARG A 51 4.50 6.17 -45.30
C ARG A 51 4.04 7.36 -44.45
N LYS A 52 2.72 7.58 -44.36
CA LYS A 52 2.12 8.62 -43.51
C LYS A 52 2.38 8.36 -42.02
N LEU A 53 2.17 7.13 -41.55
CA LEU A 53 2.45 6.70 -40.17
C LEU A 53 3.92 6.89 -39.82
N ASN A 54 4.85 6.41 -40.66
CA ASN A 54 6.28 6.56 -40.42
C ASN A 54 6.71 8.03 -40.33
N ARG A 55 6.21 8.89 -41.23
CA ARG A 55 6.48 10.34 -41.16
C ARG A 55 5.98 10.96 -39.85
N LEU A 56 4.83 10.49 -39.36
CA LEU A 56 4.25 11.01 -38.12
C LEU A 56 5.01 10.52 -36.88
N LEU A 57 5.46 9.26 -36.87
CA LEU A 57 6.31 8.71 -35.82
C LEU A 57 7.67 9.43 -35.77
N SER A 58 8.34 9.61 -36.92
CA SER A 58 9.57 10.39 -36.98
C SER A 58 9.37 11.84 -36.53
N PHE A 59 8.23 12.45 -36.87
CA PHE A 59 7.89 13.78 -36.37
C PHE A 59 7.75 13.80 -34.84
N LEU A 60 6.95 12.89 -34.27
CA LEU A 60 6.75 12.78 -32.82
C LEU A 60 8.06 12.51 -32.08
N GLU A 61 8.95 11.71 -32.65
CA GLU A 61 10.29 11.42 -32.12
C GLU A 61 11.18 12.66 -32.16
N SER A 62 11.21 13.38 -33.29
CA SER A 62 11.99 14.61 -33.43
C SER A 62 11.55 15.72 -32.47
N THR A 63 10.26 15.76 -32.12
CA THR A 63 9.70 16.66 -31.10
C THR A 63 9.88 16.15 -29.68
N GLY A 64 10.40 14.93 -29.50
CA GLY A 64 10.67 14.32 -28.21
C GLY A 64 9.48 13.66 -27.52
N TYR A 65 8.30 13.54 -28.15
CA TYR A 65 7.12 12.93 -27.52
C TYR A 65 7.17 11.40 -27.47
N ILE A 66 7.86 10.78 -28.41
CA ILE A 66 8.10 9.34 -28.44
C ILE A 66 9.60 9.08 -28.60
N GLU A 67 10.04 7.89 -28.24
CA GLU A 67 11.39 7.43 -28.52
C GLU A 67 11.34 6.06 -29.16
N SER A 68 12.35 5.80 -29.98
CA SER A 68 12.44 4.54 -30.71
C SER A 68 13.47 3.60 -30.10
N GLU A 69 13.23 2.30 -30.21
CA GLU A 69 14.05 1.27 -29.52
C GLU A 69 15.50 1.26 -30.03
N ARG A 70 15.73 1.74 -31.26
CA ARG A 70 17.03 1.65 -31.95
C ARG A 70 17.29 2.93 -32.73
N ALA A 71 18.41 3.59 -32.46
CA ALA A 71 18.82 4.79 -33.20
C ALA A 71 19.03 4.51 -34.71
N ASP A 72 19.54 3.32 -35.06
CA ASP A 72 19.77 2.89 -36.44
C ASP A 72 19.11 1.55 -36.75
N LEU A 73 18.04 1.56 -37.55
CA LEU A 73 17.46 0.33 -38.11
C LEU A 73 18.30 -0.18 -39.27
N ARG A 74 19.00 -1.30 -39.06
CA ARG A 74 19.54 -2.13 -40.14
C ARG A 74 18.73 -3.41 -40.26
N GLY A 75 18.21 -3.71 -41.46
CA GLY A 75 17.51 -4.97 -41.78
C GLY A 75 15.98 -4.87 -41.87
N ARG A 76 15.30 -6.04 -41.92
CA ARG A 76 13.84 -6.18 -42.13
C ARG A 76 12.98 -6.08 -40.86
N LYS A 77 13.58 -5.83 -39.68
CA LYS A 77 12.81 -5.76 -38.42
C LYS A 77 12.06 -4.43 -38.33
N PRO A 78 10.77 -4.44 -37.97
CA PRO A 78 10.00 -3.21 -37.79
C PRO A 78 10.52 -2.43 -36.58
N GLN A 79 10.56 -1.10 -36.69
CA GLN A 79 10.87 -0.25 -35.55
C GLN A 79 9.81 -0.40 -34.47
N ARG A 80 10.26 -0.26 -33.22
CA ARG A 80 9.37 -0.17 -32.07
C ARG A 80 9.48 1.21 -31.43
N TRP A 81 8.36 1.67 -30.88
CA TRP A 81 8.16 3.03 -30.39
C TRP A 81 7.52 2.98 -29.01
N ARG A 82 7.91 3.89 -28.13
CA ARG A 82 7.20 4.14 -26.86
C ARG A 82 7.10 5.62 -26.60
N VAL A 83 6.24 6.02 -25.68
CA VAL A 83 6.19 7.42 -25.23
C VAL A 83 7.47 7.77 -24.46
N ASN A 84 7.98 8.97 -24.72
CA ASN A 84 9.04 9.52 -23.88
C ASN A 84 8.42 10.08 -22.59
N GLU A 85 8.51 9.30 -21.52
CA GLU A 85 7.97 9.66 -20.20
C GLU A 85 8.56 10.97 -19.65
N LYS A 86 9.77 11.36 -20.07
CA LYS A 86 10.39 12.63 -19.65
C LYS A 86 9.73 13.84 -20.32
N ALA A 87 9.27 13.69 -21.57
CA ALA A 87 8.59 14.75 -22.29
C ALA A 87 7.11 14.88 -21.88
N LEU A 88 6.52 13.77 -21.44
CA LEU A 88 5.10 13.66 -21.09
C LEU A 88 4.87 13.09 -19.67
N PRO A 89 5.49 13.65 -18.61
CA PRO A 89 5.52 13.04 -17.27
C PRO A 89 4.15 12.96 -16.58
N TYR A 90 3.15 13.68 -17.08
CA TYR A 90 1.80 13.75 -16.52
C TYR A 90 0.73 13.11 -17.40
N LEU A 91 1.10 12.55 -18.55
CA LEU A 91 0.18 11.91 -19.47
C LEU A 91 0.11 10.43 -19.14
N VAL A 92 -0.96 10.07 -18.45
CA VAL A 92 -1.32 8.68 -18.14
C VAL A 92 -2.68 8.43 -18.78
N SER A 93 -2.80 7.32 -19.50
CA SER A 93 -4.10 6.81 -19.93
C SER A 93 -4.69 6.01 -18.78
N ILE A 94 -5.86 6.41 -18.31
CA ILE A 94 -6.64 5.72 -17.30
C ILE A 94 -8.07 5.64 -17.83
N SER A 95 -8.64 4.44 -17.79
CA SER A 95 -10.03 4.17 -18.15
C SER A 95 -11.00 4.74 -17.12
N ASP A 96 -12.28 4.85 -17.50
CA ASP A 96 -13.33 5.28 -16.58
C ASP A 96 -13.48 4.32 -15.38
N GLU A 97 -13.30 3.02 -15.60
CA GLU A 97 -13.38 2.00 -14.54
C GLU A 97 -12.22 2.12 -13.53
N GLU A 98 -11.00 2.34 -14.03
CA GLU A 98 -9.84 2.61 -13.16
C GLU A 98 -10.02 3.94 -12.41
N MET A 99 -10.64 4.95 -13.03
CA MET A 99 -10.95 6.21 -12.36
C MET A 99 -11.93 6.03 -11.21
N VAL A 100 -13.05 5.34 -11.46
CA VAL A 100 -14.06 5.05 -10.46
C VAL A 100 -13.42 4.26 -9.32
N SER A 101 -12.63 3.25 -9.62
CA SER A 101 -11.90 2.46 -8.62
C SER A 101 -10.97 3.33 -7.76
N LEU A 102 -10.26 4.27 -8.37
CA LEU A 102 -9.33 5.15 -7.67
C LEU A 102 -10.05 6.17 -6.76
N LEU A 103 -11.16 6.74 -7.24
CA LEU A 103 -12.02 7.62 -6.45
C LEU A 103 -12.64 6.89 -5.27
N THR A 104 -13.20 5.69 -5.50
CA THR A 104 -13.73 4.83 -4.45
C THR A 104 -12.65 4.41 -3.44
N PHE A 105 -11.41 4.16 -3.87
CA PHE A 105 -10.33 3.88 -2.93
C PHE A 105 -10.00 5.09 -2.04
N ALA A 106 -10.04 6.30 -2.60
CA ALA A 106 -9.74 7.53 -1.87
C ALA A 106 -10.77 7.83 -0.77
N THR A 107 -12.03 7.41 -0.92
CA THR A 107 -13.06 7.61 0.10
C THR A 107 -12.85 6.74 1.36
N PHE A 108 -12.09 5.65 1.25
CA PHE A 108 -11.68 4.80 2.38
C PHE A 108 -10.41 5.29 3.11
N VAL A 109 -9.85 6.44 2.72
CA VAL A 109 -8.76 7.07 3.48
C VAL A 109 -9.37 7.94 4.58
N PRO A 110 -8.95 7.79 5.86
CA PRO A 110 -9.44 8.64 6.94
C PRO A 110 -9.34 10.12 6.58
N GLU A 111 -10.37 10.90 6.86
CA GLU A 111 -10.40 12.33 6.53
C GLU A 111 -9.22 13.10 7.16
N THR A 112 -8.87 12.75 8.40
CA THR A 112 -7.69 13.27 9.10
C THR A 112 -6.39 13.04 8.34
N TYR A 113 -6.28 11.95 7.56
CA TYR A 113 -5.13 11.67 6.72
C TYR A 113 -5.23 12.33 5.35
N ARG A 114 -6.42 12.37 4.74
CA ARG A 114 -6.64 13.07 3.46
C ARG A 114 -6.22 14.54 3.54
N ASN A 115 -6.43 15.17 4.69
CA ASN A 115 -6.08 16.58 4.92
C ASN A 115 -4.58 16.83 5.18
N LEU A 116 -3.72 15.81 5.13
CA LEU A 116 -2.27 16.02 5.32
C LEU A 116 -1.62 16.53 4.01
N PRO A 117 -0.71 17.52 4.08
CA PRO A 117 -0.09 18.11 2.90
C PRO A 117 0.57 17.10 1.96
N ILE A 118 1.11 16.01 2.51
CA ILE A 118 1.78 14.94 1.75
C ILE A 118 0.86 14.21 0.78
N PHE A 119 -0.45 14.22 1.02
CA PHE A 119 -1.45 13.62 0.14
C PHE A 119 -2.06 14.63 -0.86
N SER A 120 -1.77 15.92 -0.74
CA SER A 120 -2.31 16.95 -1.65
C SER A 120 -2.03 16.65 -3.13
N PRO A 121 -0.81 16.24 -3.55
CA PRO A 121 -0.56 15.91 -4.95
C PRO A 121 -1.43 14.77 -5.48
N PHE A 122 -1.75 13.80 -4.62
CA PHE A 122 -2.66 12.71 -4.95
C PHE A 122 -4.10 13.23 -5.11
N LEU A 123 -4.59 14.03 -4.16
CA LEU A 123 -5.93 14.62 -4.24
C LEU A 123 -6.11 15.55 -5.45
N GLU A 124 -5.08 16.35 -5.78
CA GLU A 124 -5.07 17.18 -6.98
C GLU A 124 -5.11 16.34 -8.25
N LEU A 125 -4.37 15.23 -8.29
CA LEU A 125 -4.42 14.28 -9.39
C LEU A 125 -5.84 13.72 -9.56
N LEU A 126 -6.48 13.27 -8.47
CA LEU A 126 -7.88 12.81 -8.51
C LEU A 126 -8.82 13.90 -9.01
N CYS A 127 -8.66 15.14 -8.54
CA CYS A 127 -9.46 16.28 -9.00
C CYS A 127 -9.27 16.53 -10.50
N ARG A 128 -8.04 16.46 -11.01
CA ARG A 128 -7.74 16.65 -12.44
C ARG A 128 -8.35 15.54 -13.29
N LEU A 129 -8.20 14.30 -12.82
CA LEU A 129 -8.60 13.11 -13.52
C LEU A 129 -10.13 12.92 -13.52
N SER A 130 -10.79 13.24 -12.41
CA SER A 130 -12.25 13.17 -12.25
C SER A 130 -13.02 14.15 -13.13
N LYS A 131 -12.41 15.21 -13.65
CA LYS A 131 -13.04 16.12 -14.64
C LYS A 131 -13.53 15.41 -15.90
N ARG A 132 -13.05 14.19 -16.17
CA ARG A 132 -13.49 13.36 -17.31
C ARG A 132 -14.76 12.56 -17.02
N LEU A 133 -15.10 12.36 -15.74
CA LEU A 133 -16.31 11.67 -15.33
C LEU A 133 -17.49 12.65 -15.29
N ASP A 134 -18.68 12.11 -15.49
CA ASP A 134 -19.93 12.85 -15.28
C ASP A 134 -20.06 13.28 -13.80
N GLY A 135 -20.57 14.49 -13.58
CA GLY A 135 -20.72 15.08 -12.24
C GLY A 135 -21.59 14.22 -11.32
N SER A 136 -22.65 13.61 -11.88
CA SER A 136 -23.55 12.72 -11.14
C SER A 136 -22.83 11.50 -10.57
N LYS A 137 -21.88 10.91 -11.32
CA LYS A 137 -21.12 9.74 -10.87
C LYS A 137 -20.15 10.10 -9.77
N LYS A 138 -19.54 11.28 -9.84
CA LYS A 138 -18.61 11.76 -8.83
C LYS A 138 -19.33 11.98 -7.50
N GLU A 139 -20.45 12.70 -7.54
CA GLU A 139 -21.30 12.96 -6.37
C GLU A 139 -21.79 11.64 -5.76
N LEU A 140 -22.28 10.71 -6.60
CA LEU A 140 -22.68 9.39 -6.14
C LEU A 140 -21.56 8.64 -5.40
N ILE A 141 -20.31 8.69 -5.88
CA ILE A 141 -19.18 8.02 -5.21
C ILE A 141 -18.83 8.71 -3.88
N GLU A 142 -18.77 10.04 -3.87
CA GLU A 142 -18.43 10.79 -2.66
C GLU A 142 -19.49 10.60 -1.56
N ASP A 143 -20.76 10.50 -1.94
CA ASP A 143 -21.87 10.33 -1.00
C ASP A 143 -22.12 8.87 -0.60
N SER A 144 -21.82 7.91 -1.49
CA SER A 144 -22.12 6.48 -1.23
C SER A 144 -21.01 5.76 -0.46
N PHE A 145 -19.79 6.30 -0.42
CA PHE A 145 -18.65 5.62 0.20
C PHE A 145 -18.00 6.50 1.26
N VAL A 146 -17.94 5.98 2.48
CA VAL A 146 -17.39 6.67 3.65
C VAL A 146 -16.40 5.76 4.37
N TYR A 147 -15.29 6.35 4.85
CA TYR A 147 -14.42 5.68 5.79
C TYR A 147 -15.09 5.57 7.16
N GLU A 148 -15.59 4.38 7.46
CA GLU A 148 -16.08 4.05 8.80
C GLU A 148 -14.92 3.62 9.69
N THR A 149 -14.60 4.48 10.66
CA THR A 149 -13.52 4.22 11.62
C THR A 149 -13.90 3.03 12.50
N GLN A 150 -13.01 2.04 12.59
CA GLN A 150 -13.24 0.96 13.55
C GLN A 150 -13.08 1.51 14.97
N PHE A 151 -13.95 1.14 15.91
CA PHE A 151 -13.92 1.72 17.28
C PHE A 151 -12.60 1.51 18.06
N LEU A 152 -11.73 0.60 17.61
CA LEU A 152 -10.40 0.38 18.17
C LEU A 152 -9.31 1.25 17.53
N GLU A 153 -9.59 1.86 16.38
CA GLU A 153 -8.69 2.78 15.73
C GLU A 153 -8.62 4.09 16.52
N LYS A 154 -7.38 4.50 16.83
CA LYS A 154 -7.13 5.72 17.58
C LYS A 154 -6.21 6.62 16.77
N PHE A 155 -6.76 7.68 16.21
CA PHE A 155 -5.98 8.71 15.57
C PHE A 155 -5.36 9.60 16.64
N VAL A 156 -4.03 9.67 16.66
CA VAL A 156 -3.29 10.55 17.57
C VAL A 156 -2.83 11.75 16.76
N SER A 157 -3.02 12.96 17.29
CA SER A 157 -2.50 14.18 16.69
C SER A 157 -0.97 14.17 16.68
N PHE A 158 -0.36 14.62 15.60
CA PHE A 158 1.08 14.79 15.46
C PHE A 158 1.37 16.06 14.68
N ASP A 159 2.61 16.53 14.78
CA ASP A 159 3.09 17.67 14.01
C ASP A 159 3.29 17.27 12.54
N GLN A 160 2.61 17.95 11.62
CA GLN A 160 2.70 17.68 10.19
C GLN A 160 4.12 17.94 9.66
N GLU A 161 4.84 18.91 10.22
CA GLU A 161 6.22 19.20 9.81
C GLU A 161 7.14 18.01 10.11
N VAL A 162 6.93 17.34 11.25
CA VAL A 162 7.67 16.12 11.60
C VAL A 162 7.39 15.00 10.59
N LEU A 163 6.14 14.83 10.14
CA LEU A 163 5.80 13.84 9.12
C LEU A 163 6.53 14.13 7.79
N ILE A 164 6.54 15.40 7.35
CA ILE A 164 7.22 15.83 6.12
C ILE A 164 8.71 15.56 6.21
N GLN A 165 9.36 15.94 7.31
CA GLN A 165 10.79 15.74 7.56
C GLN A 165 11.15 14.24 7.58
N VAL A 166 10.35 13.41 8.25
CA VAL A 166 10.56 11.96 8.25
C VAL A 166 10.43 11.38 6.85
N HIS A 167 9.42 11.80 6.09
CA HIS A 167 9.22 11.30 4.73
C HIS A 167 10.36 11.71 3.79
N ARG A 168 10.78 12.99 3.84
CA ARG A 168 11.94 13.49 3.10
C ARG A 168 13.21 12.70 3.46
N ALA A 169 13.49 12.50 4.74
CA ALA A 169 14.64 11.73 5.18
C ALA A 169 14.62 10.27 4.71
N ILE A 170 13.44 9.63 4.61
CA ILE A 170 13.30 8.28 4.04
C ILE A 170 13.67 8.27 2.54
N ILE A 171 13.13 9.21 1.77
CA ILE A 171 13.34 9.33 0.32
C ILE A 171 14.81 9.66 0.01
N GLU A 172 15.34 10.68 0.67
CA GLU A 172 16.71 11.18 0.47
C GLU A 172 17.77 10.32 1.17
N ASN A 173 17.33 9.30 1.92
CA ASN A 173 18.18 8.41 2.69
C ASN A 173 19.07 9.13 3.71
N ARG A 174 18.52 10.11 4.41
CA ARG A 174 19.20 10.93 5.41
C ARG A 174 18.87 10.51 6.84
N ALA A 175 19.81 10.75 7.75
CA ALA A 175 19.59 10.59 9.17
C ALA A 175 18.85 11.79 9.78
N LEU A 176 18.21 11.57 10.91
CA LEU A 176 17.53 12.60 11.69
C LEU A 176 18.11 12.63 13.10
N ARG A 177 18.35 13.83 13.62
CA ARG A 177 18.57 14.05 15.05
C ARG A 177 17.22 14.34 15.70
N VAL A 178 16.82 13.52 16.65
CA VAL A 178 15.46 13.52 17.21
C VAL A 178 15.45 13.49 18.73
N LYS A 179 14.32 13.90 19.31
CA LYS A 179 13.95 13.69 20.70
C LYS A 179 12.65 12.89 20.74
N TYR A 180 12.51 11.91 21.63
CA TYR A 180 11.33 11.05 21.68
C TYR A 180 10.74 10.97 23.09
N LYS A 181 9.49 11.42 23.28
CA LYS A 181 8.75 11.38 24.56
C LYS A 181 9.60 11.81 25.79
N GLY A 182 10.35 12.89 25.64
CA GLY A 182 11.18 13.41 26.74
C GLY A 182 12.52 12.71 26.95
N SER A 183 12.88 11.72 26.12
CA SER A 183 14.22 11.11 26.12
C SER A 183 15.32 12.14 25.85
N GLU A 184 16.57 11.72 26.04
CA GLU A 184 17.72 12.41 25.48
C GLU A 184 17.65 12.49 23.94
N VAL A 185 18.45 13.39 23.38
CA VAL A 185 18.59 13.55 21.92
C VAL A 185 19.40 12.40 21.36
N PHE A 186 18.94 11.80 20.26
CA PHE A 186 19.67 10.72 19.58
C PHE A 186 19.47 10.78 18.06
N LYS A 187 20.28 10.01 17.35
CA LYS A 187 20.23 9.89 15.89
C LYS A 187 19.43 8.67 15.47
N ILE A 188 18.61 8.84 14.44
CA ILE A 188 17.91 7.74 13.78
C ILE A 188 18.07 7.79 12.26
N PHE A 189 17.98 6.63 11.62
CA PHE A 189 17.78 6.50 10.18
C PHE A 189 16.36 5.99 9.95
N PRO A 190 15.41 6.85 9.56
CA PRO A 190 14.05 6.42 9.30
C PRO A 190 14.00 5.51 8.07
N LEU A 191 13.23 4.43 8.15
CA LEU A 191 13.14 3.41 7.12
C LEU A 191 11.76 3.32 6.48
N LYS A 192 10.71 3.46 7.28
CA LYS A 192 9.32 3.34 6.82
C LYS A 192 8.35 4.03 7.77
N ILE A 193 7.20 4.39 7.21
CA ILE A 193 6.03 4.85 7.95
C ILE A 193 4.93 3.81 7.75
N PHE A 194 4.18 3.50 8.80
CA PHE A 194 3.04 2.57 8.70
C PHE A 194 1.96 2.91 9.74
N VAL A 195 0.73 2.46 9.46
CA VAL A 195 -0.42 2.62 10.35
C VAL A 195 -0.73 1.29 11.04
N TYR A 196 -1.02 1.33 12.33
CA TYR A 196 -1.53 0.17 13.07
C TYR A 196 -2.57 0.62 14.11
N ASN A 197 -3.80 0.10 13.98
CA ASN A 197 -4.97 0.48 14.78
C ASN A 197 -5.17 2.01 14.84
N GLY A 198 -5.18 2.67 13.68
CA GLY A 198 -5.39 4.12 13.57
C GLY A 198 -4.21 4.98 13.99
N VAL A 199 -3.09 4.41 14.46
CA VAL A 199 -1.91 5.17 14.90
C VAL A 199 -0.80 5.11 13.85
N LEU A 200 -0.17 6.24 13.56
CA LEU A 200 1.01 6.33 12.69
C LEU A 200 2.32 6.07 13.47
N TYR A 201 3.18 5.24 12.88
CA TYR A 201 4.48 4.87 13.41
C TYR A 201 5.60 5.15 12.42
N VAL A 202 6.78 5.41 12.97
CA VAL A 202 8.05 5.45 12.23
C VAL A 202 8.89 4.26 12.65
N GLY A 203 9.22 3.40 11.69
CA GLY A 203 10.24 2.37 11.86
C GLY A 203 11.61 2.93 11.47
N ALA A 204 12.58 2.91 12.39
CA ALA A 204 13.89 3.51 12.17
C ALA A 204 15.01 2.72 12.84
N LEU A 205 16.24 2.90 12.35
CA LEU A 205 17.44 2.42 13.05
C LEU A 205 17.95 3.50 13.98
N LYS A 206 17.97 3.20 15.27
CA LYS A 206 18.67 4.02 16.26
C LYS A 206 20.15 3.66 16.22
N GLU A 207 21.00 4.68 16.11
CA GLU A 207 22.43 4.49 16.26
C GLU A 207 22.83 4.66 17.73
N ASP A 208 23.29 3.58 18.34
CA ASP A 208 23.86 3.57 19.69
C ASP A 208 25.34 3.18 19.57
N LYS A 209 26.23 4.19 19.54
CA LYS A 209 27.66 4.02 19.27
C LYS A 209 27.89 3.36 17.91
N GLU A 210 28.34 2.09 17.88
CA GLU A 210 28.61 1.32 16.65
C GLU A 210 27.45 0.40 16.24
N ASP A 211 26.49 0.14 17.15
CA ASP A 211 25.37 -0.76 16.88
C ASP A 211 24.14 0.00 16.39
N LYS A 212 23.52 -0.54 15.33
CA LYS A 212 22.26 -0.04 14.78
C LYS A 212 21.13 -0.97 15.16
N SER A 213 20.21 -0.50 15.99
CA SER A 213 19.05 -1.28 16.43
C SER A 213 17.76 -0.78 15.81
N TYR A 214 16.93 -1.68 15.30
CA TYR A 214 15.61 -1.32 14.79
C TYR A 214 14.66 -1.01 15.94
N ARG A 215 14.02 0.16 15.85
CA ARG A 215 13.04 0.65 16.81
C ARG A 215 11.84 1.22 16.08
N THR A 216 10.69 1.12 16.75
CA THR A 216 9.44 1.68 16.29
C THR A 216 9.07 2.84 17.21
N TYR A 217 8.76 3.99 16.62
CA TYR A 217 8.40 5.22 17.33
C TYR A 217 6.97 5.63 16.98
N TYR A 218 6.20 6.07 17.97
CA TYR A 218 4.97 6.82 17.68
C TYR A 218 5.35 8.12 17.00
N LEU A 219 4.76 8.42 15.85
CA LEU A 219 5.02 9.67 15.15
C LEU A 219 4.70 10.87 16.05
N ALA A 220 3.57 10.82 16.77
CA ALA A 220 3.16 11.84 17.73
C ALA A 220 4.13 12.05 18.91
N GLY A 221 4.98 11.06 19.21
CA GLY A 221 5.98 11.16 20.27
C GLY A 221 7.33 11.66 19.79
N LEU A 222 7.52 11.83 18.48
CA LEU A 222 8.78 12.16 17.84
C LEU A 222 8.88 13.67 17.60
N LYS A 223 10.00 14.26 17.99
CA LYS A 223 10.38 15.63 17.62
C LYS A 223 11.67 15.57 16.82
N VAL A 224 11.65 16.06 15.60
CA VAL A 224 12.86 16.19 14.77
C VAL A 224 13.50 17.53 15.11
N LEU A 225 14.81 17.50 15.37
CA LEU A 225 15.60 18.69 15.70
C LEU A 225 16.42 19.14 14.50
N GLU A 226 16.92 18.19 13.71
CA GLU A 226 17.81 18.44 12.59
C GLU A 226 17.80 17.28 11.60
N GLU A 227 17.92 17.60 10.31
CA GLU A 227 18.22 16.63 9.26
C GLU A 227 19.73 16.59 9.02
N LEU A 228 20.29 15.39 9.08
CA LEU A 228 21.72 15.17 8.96
C LEU A 228 22.06 14.68 7.54
N ASN A 229 23.23 15.05 7.04
CA ASN A 229 23.72 14.60 5.72
C ASN A 229 24.19 13.13 5.72
N GLU A 230 24.27 12.50 6.88
CA GLU A 230 24.64 11.09 7.01
C GLU A 230 23.60 10.20 6.36
N THR A 231 24.06 9.15 5.67
CA THR A 231 23.18 8.23 4.94
C THR A 231 23.31 6.80 5.44
N LEU A 232 22.23 6.02 5.29
CA LEU A 232 22.24 4.61 5.66
C LEU A 232 22.67 3.73 4.48
N SER A 233 23.54 2.74 4.74
CA SER A 233 23.94 1.78 3.71
C SER A 233 22.74 0.96 3.20
N LYS A 234 22.80 0.57 1.91
CA LYS A 234 21.77 -0.29 1.30
C LYS A 234 21.61 -1.63 2.01
N PHE A 235 22.67 -2.14 2.64
CA PHE A 235 22.67 -3.38 3.41
C PHE A 235 21.62 -3.33 4.52
N TYR A 236 21.69 -2.31 5.39
CA TYR A 236 20.75 -2.18 6.51
C TYR A 236 19.30 -1.97 6.03
N ARG A 237 19.09 -1.17 4.97
CA ARG A 237 17.74 -1.03 4.37
C ARG A 237 17.16 -2.38 3.93
N LYS A 238 17.98 -3.22 3.30
CA LYS A 238 17.55 -4.57 2.86
C LYS A 238 17.30 -5.48 4.06
N GLN A 239 18.17 -5.46 5.07
CA GLN A 239 18.04 -6.25 6.29
C GLN A 239 16.72 -5.96 7.03
N PHE A 240 16.32 -4.69 7.12
CA PHE A 240 15.17 -4.26 7.92
C PHE A 240 13.89 -3.99 7.10
N ARG A 241 13.89 -4.32 5.79
CA ARG A 241 12.76 -4.07 4.88
C ARG A 241 11.45 -4.67 5.36
N ASN A 242 11.49 -5.86 5.97
CA ASN A 242 10.31 -6.61 6.36
C ASN A 242 9.98 -6.53 7.85
N ILE A 243 10.74 -5.77 8.64
CA ILE A 243 10.46 -5.58 10.07
C ILE A 243 9.50 -4.41 10.24
N THR A 244 8.28 -4.65 10.73
CA THR A 244 7.31 -3.57 11.00
C THR A 244 7.38 -3.11 12.46
N PHE A 245 7.45 -4.05 13.39
CA PHE A 245 7.51 -3.74 14.82
C PHE A 245 8.84 -4.17 15.44
N GLY A 246 9.44 -3.26 16.20
CA GLY A 246 10.63 -3.51 17.04
C GLY A 246 10.33 -3.52 18.54
N MET A 247 9.05 -3.55 18.93
CA MET A 247 8.62 -3.62 20.33
C MET A 247 8.47 -5.09 20.73
N LYS A 248 8.94 -5.46 21.94
CA LYS A 248 8.89 -6.84 22.44
C LYS A 248 7.45 -7.36 22.52
N ASP A 249 6.52 -6.51 22.95
CA ASP A 249 5.11 -6.87 23.06
C ASP A 249 4.45 -7.02 21.68
N GLU A 250 5.08 -6.56 20.61
CA GLU A 250 4.62 -6.76 19.23
C GLU A 250 5.47 -7.85 18.53
N GLU A 251 6.09 -8.75 19.30
CA GLU A 251 6.74 -9.94 18.73
C GLU A 251 5.70 -10.96 18.25
N PRO A 252 5.82 -11.43 16.99
CA PRO A 252 4.83 -12.32 16.40
C PRO A 252 4.93 -13.75 16.91
N PHE A 253 3.78 -14.41 17.06
CA PHE A 253 3.65 -15.85 17.33
C PHE A 253 2.44 -16.45 16.57
N LEU A 254 2.37 -17.76 16.44
CA LEU A 254 1.28 -18.48 15.79
C LEU A 254 0.28 -18.99 16.81
N PHE A 255 -1.00 -18.90 16.47
CA PHE A 255 -2.08 -19.57 17.18
C PHE A 255 -3.30 -19.66 16.27
N GLY A 256 -4.31 -20.42 16.69
CA GLY A 256 -5.58 -20.53 15.98
C GLY A 256 -6.73 -19.98 16.81
N MET A 257 -7.88 -19.83 16.16
CA MET A 257 -9.14 -19.60 16.86
C MET A 257 -10.32 -20.13 16.05
N ARG A 258 -11.41 -20.38 16.75
CA ARG A 258 -12.74 -20.53 16.16
C ARG A 258 -13.54 -19.28 16.44
N VAL A 259 -14.15 -18.73 15.41
CA VAL A 259 -15.08 -17.60 15.52
C VAL A 259 -16.46 -18.02 15.01
N ALA A 260 -17.50 -17.39 15.52
CA ALA A 260 -18.87 -17.65 15.08
C ALA A 260 -19.05 -17.34 13.59
N LEU A 261 -20.00 -18.04 12.95
CA LEU A 261 -20.39 -17.73 11.58
C LEU A 261 -21.01 -16.33 11.51
N LYS A 262 -20.64 -15.58 10.47
CA LYS A 262 -21.17 -14.24 10.19
C LYS A 262 -21.73 -14.26 8.79
N GLY A 263 -23.04 -14.02 8.64
CA GLY A 263 -23.72 -14.11 7.34
C GLY A 263 -23.07 -13.26 6.24
N GLY A 264 -22.49 -12.11 6.60
CA GLY A 264 -21.77 -11.24 5.66
C GLY A 264 -20.48 -11.84 5.09
N MET A 265 -19.87 -12.84 5.73
CA MET A 265 -18.62 -13.44 5.25
C MET A 265 -18.82 -14.35 4.04
N ASP A 266 -20.05 -14.83 3.81
CA ASP A 266 -20.36 -15.73 2.70
C ASP A 266 -20.32 -15.05 1.33
N TYR A 267 -20.24 -13.72 1.28
CA TYR A 267 -20.06 -12.93 0.04
C TYR A 267 -18.60 -12.85 -0.43
N PHE A 268 -17.64 -13.31 0.37
CA PHE A 268 -16.21 -13.21 0.06
C PHE A 268 -15.61 -14.58 -0.28
N SER A 269 -14.75 -14.62 -1.30
CA SER A 269 -13.96 -15.80 -1.63
C SER A 269 -12.91 -16.11 -0.56
N GLU A 270 -12.31 -15.06 0.00
CA GLU A 270 -11.31 -15.13 1.07
C GLU A 270 -11.68 -14.15 2.20
N PRO A 271 -12.68 -14.47 3.03
CA PRO A 271 -13.14 -13.58 4.10
C PRO A 271 -12.01 -13.33 5.12
N GLN A 272 -11.82 -12.06 5.50
CA GLN A 272 -10.88 -11.66 6.54
C GLN A 272 -11.59 -11.27 7.82
N VAL A 273 -11.39 -12.07 8.87
CA VAL A 273 -11.84 -11.76 10.23
C VAL A 273 -10.79 -10.92 10.96
N PHE A 274 -9.51 -11.27 10.77
CA PHE A 274 -8.38 -10.53 11.33
C PHE A 274 -7.40 -10.17 10.22
N SER A 275 -6.82 -8.97 10.29
CA SER A 275 -5.78 -8.52 9.34
C SER A 275 -4.48 -9.34 9.40
N THR A 276 -4.28 -10.09 10.47
CA THR A 276 -3.10 -10.95 10.68
C THR A 276 -3.36 -12.42 10.35
N GLN A 277 -4.54 -12.74 9.83
CA GLN A 277 -4.87 -14.11 9.45
C GLN A 277 -4.02 -14.60 8.29
N PHE A 278 -3.62 -15.86 8.36
CA PHE A 278 -2.92 -16.53 7.29
C PHE A 278 -3.60 -17.84 6.88
N PHE A 279 -4.67 -18.24 7.55
CA PHE A 279 -5.47 -19.40 7.18
C PHE A 279 -6.93 -19.13 7.54
N PHE A 280 -7.83 -19.65 6.71
CA PHE A 280 -9.26 -19.57 6.90
C PHE A 280 -9.92 -20.86 6.38
N LYS A 281 -10.85 -21.41 7.16
CA LYS A 281 -11.67 -22.55 6.77
C LYS A 281 -13.06 -22.43 7.40
N LYS A 282 -14.10 -22.55 6.58
CA LYS A 282 -15.48 -22.70 7.05
C LYS A 282 -15.71 -24.10 7.59
N GLU A 283 -16.15 -24.20 8.83
CA GLU A 283 -16.66 -25.40 9.49
C GLU A 283 -18.19 -25.29 9.58
N LYS A 284 -18.86 -26.33 10.08
CA LYS A 284 -20.34 -26.41 10.08
C LYS A 284 -21.00 -25.25 10.84
N GLU A 285 -20.41 -24.83 11.97
CA GLU A 285 -20.98 -23.84 12.90
C GLU A 285 -19.99 -22.73 13.27
N SER A 286 -18.82 -22.69 12.62
CA SER A 286 -17.75 -21.75 12.94
C SER A 286 -16.82 -21.53 11.75
N TYR A 287 -15.99 -20.49 11.85
CA TYR A 287 -14.81 -20.35 11.01
C TYR A 287 -13.56 -20.69 11.83
N LEU A 288 -12.75 -21.62 11.32
CA LEU A 288 -11.41 -21.89 11.82
C LEU A 288 -10.43 -20.95 11.13
N ILE A 289 -9.70 -20.15 11.91
CA ILE A 289 -8.69 -19.24 11.39
C ILE A 289 -7.37 -19.43 12.13
N TYR A 290 -6.25 -19.32 11.40
CA TYR A 290 -4.92 -19.24 12.01
C TYR A 290 -4.34 -17.85 11.80
N LEU A 291 -3.75 -17.32 12.87
CA LEU A 291 -3.32 -15.93 12.95
C LEU A 291 -1.85 -15.83 13.35
N VAL A 292 -1.22 -14.76 12.89
CA VAL A 292 -0.03 -14.22 13.54
C VAL A 292 -0.49 -13.28 14.66
N GLY A 293 -0.27 -13.67 15.90
CA GLY A 293 -0.61 -12.92 17.11
C GLY A 293 0.53 -12.06 17.62
N PHE A 294 0.17 -11.11 18.49
CA PHE A 294 1.08 -10.20 19.18
C PHE A 294 0.69 -10.11 20.66
N LEU A 295 1.64 -9.81 21.55
CA LEU A 295 1.42 -9.68 23.00
C LEU A 295 0.88 -8.31 23.41
N GLY A 296 0.87 -7.33 22.51
CA GLY A 296 0.47 -5.97 22.79
C GLY A 296 -1.02 -5.86 23.12
N SER A 297 -1.35 -4.98 24.06
CA SER A 297 -2.73 -4.73 24.51
C SER A 297 -3.68 -4.30 23.39
N ARG A 298 -3.15 -3.73 22.30
CA ARG A 298 -3.95 -3.41 21.11
C ARG A 298 -4.42 -4.65 20.38
N PHE A 299 -3.58 -5.69 20.30
CA PHE A 299 -3.95 -6.96 19.68
C PHE A 299 -4.99 -7.68 20.53
N THR A 300 -4.82 -7.75 21.86
CA THR A 300 -5.79 -8.39 22.75
C THR A 300 -7.16 -7.69 22.72
N SER A 301 -7.20 -6.36 22.55
CA SER A 301 -8.47 -5.63 22.46
C SER A 301 -9.35 -6.03 21.27
N ARG A 302 -8.78 -6.59 20.19
CA ARG A 302 -9.52 -7.09 19.03
C ARG A 302 -10.46 -8.24 19.37
N PHE A 303 -10.17 -8.98 20.44
CA PHE A 303 -10.95 -10.13 20.88
C PHE A 303 -12.26 -9.75 21.57
N LEU A 304 -12.48 -8.45 21.88
CA LEU A 304 -13.81 -7.98 22.33
C LEU A 304 -14.78 -7.77 21.19
N VAL A 305 -14.26 -7.58 19.97
CA VAL A 305 -15.06 -7.26 18.79
C VAL A 305 -15.56 -8.54 18.14
N GLU A 306 -14.71 -9.54 18.14
CA GLU A 306 -14.93 -10.79 17.46
C GLU A 306 -15.63 -11.78 18.39
N GLU A 307 -16.66 -12.45 17.90
CA GLU A 307 -17.34 -13.55 18.59
C GLU A 307 -16.45 -14.79 18.57
N VAL A 308 -15.38 -14.74 19.36
CA VAL A 308 -14.41 -15.83 19.52
C VAL A 308 -15.02 -16.92 20.38
N LEU A 309 -15.22 -18.10 19.77
CA LEU A 309 -15.72 -19.29 20.45
C LEU A 309 -14.60 -20.04 21.17
N GLU A 310 -13.41 -20.09 20.56
CA GLU A 310 -12.29 -20.85 21.08
C GLU A 310 -10.96 -20.22 20.64
N ILE A 311 -9.97 -20.22 21.53
CA ILE A 311 -8.58 -19.88 21.21
C ILE A 311 -7.75 -21.16 21.23
N ILE A 312 -7.13 -21.49 20.11
CA ILE A 312 -6.42 -22.75 19.87
C ILE A 312 -4.92 -22.50 20.02
N PRO A 313 -4.20 -23.28 20.86
CA PRO A 313 -2.76 -23.14 21.02
C PRO A 313 -1.99 -23.49 19.74
N PRO A 314 -0.75 -22.98 19.57
CA PRO A 314 0.09 -23.35 18.44
C PRO A 314 0.27 -24.87 18.31
N SER A 315 0.17 -25.35 17.07
CA SER A 315 0.35 -26.75 16.67
C SER A 315 1.41 -26.92 15.58
N GLN A 316 1.86 -28.16 15.34
CA GLN A 316 2.78 -28.45 14.24
C GLN A 316 2.17 -28.11 12.87
N ASP A 317 0.87 -28.35 12.69
CA ASP A 317 0.17 -28.03 11.45
C ASP A 317 0.18 -26.52 11.15
N MET A 318 -0.02 -25.69 12.17
CA MET A 318 0.09 -24.23 12.03
C MET A 318 1.50 -23.82 11.62
N ILE A 319 2.54 -24.46 12.20
CA ILE A 319 3.94 -24.19 11.87
C ILE A 319 4.25 -24.62 10.43
N ALA A 320 3.77 -25.79 9.99
CA ALA A 320 3.94 -26.29 8.64
C ALA A 320 3.30 -25.34 7.62
N MET A 321 2.06 -24.92 7.86
CA MET A 321 1.35 -23.98 7.00
C MET A 321 2.00 -22.59 6.99
N ALA A 322 2.51 -22.12 8.14
CA ALA A 322 3.25 -20.85 8.21
C ALA A 322 4.56 -20.89 7.41
N LYS A 323 5.23 -22.04 7.34
CA LYS A 323 6.40 -22.26 6.49
C LYS A 323 6.02 -22.26 5.01
N GLU A 324 4.96 -22.98 4.64
CA GLU A 324 4.45 -23.05 3.27
C GLU A 324 4.07 -21.66 2.74
N ARG A 325 3.37 -20.87 3.55
CA ARG A 325 2.98 -19.49 3.25
C ARG A 325 4.11 -18.47 3.44
N LYS A 326 5.34 -18.92 3.74
CA LYS A 326 6.54 -18.10 3.91
C LYS A 326 6.34 -16.90 4.85
N LEU A 327 5.63 -17.09 5.96
CA LEU A 327 5.23 -15.97 6.84
C LEU A 327 6.40 -15.17 7.42
N LYS A 328 7.60 -15.76 7.52
CA LYS A 328 8.83 -15.04 7.91
C LYS A 328 9.22 -13.91 6.94
N GLU A 329 8.78 -13.96 5.69
CA GLU A 329 8.99 -12.86 4.76
C GLU A 329 8.20 -11.62 5.16
N LYS A 330 7.00 -11.77 5.71
CA LYS A 330 6.14 -10.67 6.21
C LYS A 330 6.42 -10.34 7.69
N TYR A 331 6.77 -11.36 8.48
CA TYR A 331 6.99 -11.28 9.92
C TYR A 331 8.37 -11.84 10.27
N SER A 332 9.42 -11.05 10.08
CA SER A 332 10.82 -11.51 10.23
C SER A 332 11.14 -12.17 11.57
N ASN A 333 10.49 -11.71 12.65
CA ASN A 333 10.75 -12.14 14.02
C ASN A 333 9.88 -13.35 14.43
N LEU A 334 9.09 -13.90 13.50
CA LEU A 334 8.24 -15.06 13.76
C LEU A 334 9.11 -16.31 13.97
N SER A 335 8.89 -17.03 15.07
CA SER A 335 9.56 -18.30 15.31
C SER A 335 8.82 -19.45 14.60
N PHE A 336 9.56 -20.43 14.10
CA PHE A 336 9.01 -21.72 13.65
C PHE A 336 9.29 -22.85 14.65
N SER A 337 9.80 -22.51 15.84
CA SER A 337 9.85 -23.45 16.97
C SER A 337 8.47 -23.52 17.64
N LEU A 338 7.93 -24.73 17.78
CA LEU A 338 6.67 -24.94 18.49
C LEU A 338 6.76 -24.50 19.95
N GLU A 339 7.90 -24.76 20.61
CA GLU A 339 8.14 -24.39 22.00
C GLU A 339 8.08 -22.87 22.20
N GLU A 340 8.78 -22.13 21.33
CA GLU A 340 8.81 -20.66 21.39
C GLU A 340 7.41 -20.07 21.14
N ASN A 341 6.67 -20.61 20.18
CA ASN A 341 5.29 -20.19 19.93
C ASN A 341 4.37 -20.50 21.11
N ARG A 342 4.52 -21.65 21.76
CA ARG A 342 3.75 -22.00 22.97
C ARG A 342 4.07 -21.09 24.14
N LYS A 343 5.34 -20.75 24.35
CA LYS A 343 5.77 -19.79 25.37
C LYS A 343 5.11 -18.43 25.17
N LYS A 344 5.17 -17.89 23.94
CA LYS A 344 4.51 -16.62 23.59
C LYS A 344 2.98 -16.72 23.71
N PHE A 345 2.39 -17.84 23.30
CA PHE A 345 0.97 -18.09 23.45
C PHE A 345 0.52 -18.06 24.92
N SER A 346 1.28 -18.66 25.84
CA SER A 346 0.97 -18.59 27.28
C SER A 346 0.98 -17.15 27.81
N LEU A 347 1.98 -16.36 27.42
CA LEU A 347 2.03 -14.92 27.77
C LEU A 347 0.83 -14.17 27.21
N PHE A 348 0.44 -14.44 25.97
CA PHE A 348 -0.76 -13.87 25.36
C PHE A 348 -2.02 -14.21 26.15
N VAL A 349 -2.17 -15.47 26.58
CA VAL A 349 -3.33 -15.91 27.37
C VAL A 349 -3.36 -15.21 28.74
N GLU A 350 -2.21 -15.00 29.38
CA GLU A 350 -2.12 -14.23 30.63
C GLU A 350 -2.55 -12.78 30.45
N GLU A 351 -2.04 -12.11 29.42
CA GLU A 351 -2.42 -10.73 29.06
C GLU A 351 -3.91 -10.63 28.73
N LEU A 352 -4.45 -11.58 27.95
CA LEU A 352 -5.87 -11.62 27.63
C LEU A 352 -6.72 -11.82 28.88
N ARG A 353 -6.35 -12.73 29.78
CA ARG A 353 -7.04 -12.93 31.07
C ARG A 353 -7.03 -11.67 31.91
N TYR A 354 -5.87 -11.01 32.02
CA TYR A 354 -5.74 -9.76 32.75
C TYR A 354 -6.66 -8.68 32.17
N PHE A 355 -6.63 -8.53 30.84
CA PHE A 355 -7.47 -7.60 30.11
C PHE A 355 -8.97 -7.87 30.33
N LEU A 356 -9.42 -9.12 30.19
CA LEU A 356 -10.81 -9.51 30.43
C LEU A 356 -11.24 -9.25 31.89
N LYS A 357 -10.36 -9.52 32.86
CA LYS A 357 -10.62 -9.23 34.28
C LYS A 357 -10.78 -7.73 34.54
N GLN A 358 -9.96 -6.89 33.89
CA GLN A 358 -10.14 -5.44 33.97
C GLN A 358 -11.50 -5.00 33.42
N ARG A 359 -11.93 -5.56 32.28
CA ARG A 359 -13.22 -5.23 31.68
C ARG A 359 -14.40 -5.69 32.52
N LYS A 360 -14.33 -6.90 33.08
CA LYS A 360 -15.33 -7.41 34.02
C LYS A 360 -15.49 -6.49 35.24
N ARG A 361 -14.38 -6.05 35.85
CA ARG A 361 -14.41 -5.10 36.96
C ARG A 361 -15.04 -3.76 36.58
N ALA A 362 -14.78 -3.27 35.38
CA ALA A 362 -15.40 -2.04 34.89
C ALA A 362 -16.92 -2.20 34.72
N LEU A 363 -17.37 -3.34 34.21
CA LEU A 363 -18.80 -3.66 34.09
C LEU A 363 -19.48 -3.79 35.46
N GLU A 364 -18.89 -4.56 36.38
CA GLU A 364 -19.40 -4.72 37.76
C GLU A 364 -19.51 -3.37 38.50
N LYS A 365 -18.65 -2.40 38.17
CA LYS A 365 -18.71 -1.05 38.72
C LYS A 365 -19.92 -0.27 38.17
N LEU A 366 -20.15 -0.34 36.86
CA LEU A 366 -21.31 0.31 36.22
C LEU A 366 -22.63 -0.25 36.78
N GLU A 367 -22.73 -1.58 36.91
CA GLU A 367 -23.90 -2.25 37.48
C GLU A 367 -24.18 -1.80 38.93
N LYS A 368 -23.13 -1.60 39.74
CA LYS A 368 -23.26 -1.11 41.12
C LYS A 368 -23.64 0.37 41.21
N GLU A 369 -23.22 1.17 40.24
CA GLU A 369 -23.52 2.60 40.16
C GLU A 369 -24.91 2.87 39.55
N GLY A 370 -25.63 1.82 39.12
CA GLY A 370 -27.03 1.91 38.67
C GLY A 370 -27.19 2.61 37.32
N ILE A 371 -26.17 2.56 36.47
CA ILE A 371 -26.22 3.05 35.07
C ILE A 371 -26.76 1.96 34.16
#